data_AF-A0A229SC41-F1
#
_entry.id   AF-A0A229SC41-F1
#
_cell.length_a   1.000
_cell.length_b   1.000
_cell.length_c   1.000
_cell.angle_alpha   90.00
_cell.angle_beta   90.00
_cell.angle_gamma   90.00
#
_symmetry.space_group_name_H-M   'P 1'
#
loop_
_entity.id
_entity.type
_entity.pdbx_description
1 polymer ?
#
loop_
_entity_poly.entity_id
_entity_poly.type
_entity_poly.pdbx_seq_one_letter_code
_entity_poly.pdbx_strand_id
1 'polypeptide(L)'
;MDSVAGAVGRMVDRGCDLLELIEFLRARETFRLSPLRLMWILDNEAGIPWTTTRREFGSMFDPDLQPLTSRAEIETRWQALLHARRT
;
A
#
# COMPACT_ATOMS: atom_id res chain seq x y z
N MET A 1 20.74 -8.84 -2.98
CA MET A 1 19.78 -8.39 -1.95
C MET A 1 18.59 -7.83 -2.70
N ASP A 2 17.42 -8.46 -2.62
CA ASP A 2 16.22 -7.87 -3.22
C ASP A 2 15.98 -6.51 -2.57
N SER A 3 15.94 -5.45 -3.37
CA SER A 3 15.57 -4.12 -2.89
C SER A 3 14.12 -4.15 -2.39
N VAL A 4 13.80 -3.32 -1.40
CA VAL A 4 12.42 -3.15 -0.90
C VAL A 4 11.47 -2.88 -2.07
N ALA A 5 11.91 -2.02 -2.99
CA ALA A 5 11.37 -1.78 -4.32
C ALA A 5 10.91 -3.05 -5.07
N GLY A 6 11.84 -3.96 -5.39
CA GLY A 6 11.53 -5.18 -6.13
C GLY A 6 10.63 -6.15 -5.38
N ALA A 7 10.64 -6.12 -4.05
CA ALA A 7 9.73 -6.92 -3.23
C ALA A 7 8.29 -6.38 -3.26
N VAL A 8 8.12 -5.06 -3.18
CA VAL A 8 6.79 -4.40 -3.24
C VAL A 8 6.09 -4.72 -4.55
N GLY A 9 6.76 -4.51 -5.69
CA GLY A 9 6.16 -4.78 -7.01
C GLY A 9 5.66 -6.23 -7.12
N ARG A 10 6.47 -7.21 -6.68
CA ARG A 10 6.09 -8.63 -6.72
C ARG A 10 4.94 -8.99 -5.77
N MET A 11 4.89 -8.39 -4.57
CA MET A 11 3.77 -8.59 -3.64
C MET A 11 2.47 -8.08 -4.26
N VAL A 12 2.54 -6.88 -4.84
CA VAL A 12 1.41 -6.24 -5.51
C VAL A 12 0.95 -7.03 -6.75
N ASP A 13 1.88 -7.53 -7.57
CA ASP A 13 1.55 -8.35 -8.75
C ASP A 13 0.87 -9.67 -8.38
N ARG A 14 1.21 -10.23 -7.22
CA ARG A 14 0.57 -11.41 -6.63
C ARG A 14 -0.79 -11.12 -5.99
N GLY A 15 -1.19 -9.85 -5.90
CA GLY A 15 -2.46 -9.44 -5.27
C GLY A 15 -2.46 -9.55 -3.75
N CYS A 16 -1.33 -9.21 -3.10
CA CYS A 16 -1.23 -9.22 -1.63
C CYS A 16 -2.29 -8.33 -0.95
N ASP A 17 -2.55 -8.60 0.33
CA ASP A 17 -3.38 -7.74 1.18
C ASP A 17 -2.63 -6.43 1.51
N LEU A 18 -3.36 -5.32 1.61
CA LEU A 18 -2.74 -4.00 1.85
C LEU A 18 -2.09 -3.92 3.24
N LEU A 19 -2.68 -4.53 4.26
CA LEU A 19 -2.12 -4.57 5.61
C LEU A 19 -0.88 -5.44 5.65
N GLU A 20 -0.87 -6.56 4.92
CA GLU A 20 0.33 -7.41 4.76
C GLU A 20 1.49 -6.60 4.14
N LEU A 21 1.21 -5.79 3.12
CA LEU A 21 2.21 -4.91 2.52
C LEU A 21 2.72 -3.85 3.51
N ILE A 22 1.82 -3.23 4.28
CA ILE A 22 2.18 -2.24 5.31
C ILE A 22 3.05 -2.88 6.40
N GLU A 23 2.70 -4.07 6.86
CA GLU A 23 3.47 -4.84 7.85
C GLU A 23 4.86 -5.20 7.32
N PHE A 24 4.93 -5.68 6.07
CA PHE A 24 6.19 -5.95 5.38
C PHE A 24 7.10 -4.71 5.33
N LEU A 25 6.55 -3.56 4.94
CA LEU A 25 7.29 -2.31 4.87
C LEU A 25 7.75 -1.84 6.26
N ARG A 26 6.86 -1.90 7.27
CA ARG A 26 7.21 -1.56 8.66
C ARG A 26 8.35 -2.42 9.21
N ALA A 27 8.42 -3.70 8.82
CA ALA A 27 9.48 -4.60 9.26
C ALA A 27 10.85 -4.36 8.60
N ARG A 28 10.88 -3.68 7.44
CA ARG A 28 12.12 -3.46 6.67
C ARG A 28 12.66 -2.04 6.73
N GLU A 29 11.83 -1.07 7.06
CA GLU A 29 12.25 0.32 7.14
C GLU A 29 12.95 0.59 8.48
N THR A 30 14.11 1.26 8.43
CA THR A 30 14.86 1.69 9.63
C THR A 30 14.19 2.83 10.39
N PHE A 31 13.08 3.36 9.88
CA PHE A 31 12.29 4.45 10.45
C PHE A 31 10.79 4.15 10.28
N ARG A 32 9.94 4.96 10.92
CA ARG A 32 8.48 4.79 10.91
C ARG A 32 7.88 5.01 9.51
N LEU A 33 7.17 4.01 8.99
CA LEU A 33 6.42 4.13 7.75
C LEU A 33 5.28 5.16 7.94
N SER A 34 5.33 6.25 7.17
CA SER A 34 4.27 7.27 7.13
C SER A 34 3.34 7.05 5.93
N PRO A 35 2.10 7.58 5.94
CA PRO A 35 1.20 7.50 4.80
C PRO A 35 1.81 8.10 3.53
N LEU A 36 2.51 9.23 3.66
CA LEU A 36 3.21 9.86 2.54
C LEU A 36 4.26 8.93 1.94
N ARG A 37 5.03 8.23 2.78
CA ARG A 37 6.05 7.32 2.27
C ARG A 37 5.44 6.08 1.62
N LEU A 38 4.38 5.52 2.20
CA LEU A 38 3.65 4.40 1.61
C LEU A 38 3.14 4.76 0.22
N MET A 39 2.48 5.91 0.07
CA MET A 39 1.98 6.35 -1.24
C MET A 39 3.11 6.57 -2.24
N TRP A 40 4.26 7.12 -1.82
CA TRP A 40 5.43 7.30 -2.69
C TRP A 40 6.00 5.95 -3.15
N ILE A 41 6.08 4.96 -2.25
CA ILE A 41 6.51 3.60 -2.58
C ILE A 41 5.54 2.96 -3.59
N LEU A 42 4.24 3.09 -3.36
CA LEU A 42 3.24 2.51 -4.27
C LEU A 42 3.27 3.14 -5.67
N ASP A 43 3.52 4.43 -5.76
CA ASP A 43 3.66 5.16 -7.03
C ASP A 43 4.90 4.71 -7.81
N ASN A 44 6.07 4.70 -7.15
CA ASN A 44 7.34 4.37 -7.82
C ASN A 44 7.53 2.87 -8.08
N GLU A 45 7.08 2.01 -7.16
CA GLU A 45 7.43 0.58 -7.18
C GLU A 45 6.29 -0.31 -7.64
N ALA A 46 5.05 0.15 -7.49
CA ALA A 46 3.87 -0.60 -7.88
C ALA A 46 3.06 0.09 -9.01
N GLY A 47 3.47 1.28 -9.45
CA GLY A 47 2.78 2.03 -10.50
C GLY A 47 1.36 2.46 -10.12
N ILE A 48 1.07 2.63 -8.84
CA ILE A 48 -0.24 3.05 -8.35
C ILE A 48 -0.20 4.57 -8.12
N PRO A 49 -0.90 5.38 -8.92
CA PRO A 49 -0.77 6.83 -8.85
C PRO A 49 -1.05 7.41 -7.47
N TRP A 50 -0.21 8.34 -7.03
CA TRP A 50 -0.36 9.05 -5.76
C TRP A 50 -1.75 9.65 -5.54
N THR A 51 -2.34 10.22 -6.59
CA THR A 51 -3.67 10.86 -6.53
C THR A 51 -4.76 9.85 -6.15
N THR A 52 -4.62 8.62 -6.65
CA THR A 52 -5.52 7.49 -6.36
C THR A 52 -5.37 7.05 -4.91
N THR A 53 -4.14 6.76 -4.46
CA THR A 53 -3.90 6.33 -3.07
C THR A 53 -4.29 7.39 -2.06
N ARG A 54 -4.02 8.68 -2.35
CA ARG A 54 -4.40 9.80 -1.46
C ARG A 54 -5.91 9.87 -1.22
N ARG A 55 -6.71 9.65 -2.27
CA ARG A 55 -8.18 9.68 -2.16
C ARG A 55 -8.70 8.53 -1.31
N GLU A 56 -8.18 7.32 -1.51
CA GLU A 56 -8.66 6.14 -0.79
C GLU A 56 -8.15 6.10 0.66
N PHE A 57 -6.86 6.36 0.88
CA PHE A 57 -6.18 6.08 2.15
C PHE A 57 -6.62 7.00 3.27
N GLY A 58 -6.99 8.25 2.98
CA GLY A 58 -7.47 9.20 3.99
C GLY A 58 -8.74 8.75 4.72
N SER A 59 -9.49 7.79 4.16
CA SER A 59 -10.67 7.19 4.80
C SER A 59 -10.42 5.80 5.39
N MET A 60 -9.29 5.15 5.04
CA MET A 60 -8.96 3.80 5.49
C MET A 60 -7.99 3.78 6.65
N PHE A 61 -7.16 4.81 6.77
CA PHE A 61 -6.05 4.85 7.72
C PHE A 61 -5.94 6.19 8.44
N ASP A 62 -5.47 6.13 9.68
CA ASP A 62 -5.05 7.30 10.43
C ASP A 62 -3.65 7.78 9.97
N PRO A 63 -3.13 8.90 10.51
CA PRO A 63 -1.79 9.40 10.19
C PRO A 63 -0.64 8.42 10.52
N ASP A 64 -0.89 7.41 11.33
CA ASP A 64 0.07 6.40 11.78
C ASP A 64 -0.09 5.06 11.03
N LEU A 65 -0.92 5.02 9.98
CA LEU A 65 -1.28 3.82 9.22
C LEU A 65 -1.96 2.75 10.07
N GLN A 66 -2.75 3.15 11.06
CA GLN A 66 -3.69 2.26 11.74
C GLN A 66 -5.03 2.24 10.99
N PRO A 67 -5.64 1.05 10.81
CA PRO A 67 -6.95 0.94 10.18
C PRO A 67 -8.01 1.78 10.89
N LEU A 68 -8.71 2.64 10.13
CA LEU A 68 -9.91 3.36 10.59
C LEU A 68 -11.21 2.63 10.25
N THR A 69 -11.15 1.68 9.31
CA THR A 69 -12.27 0.81 8.95
C THR A 69 -11.87 -0.68 9.06
N SER A 70 -12.83 -1.57 8.84
CA SER A 70 -12.62 -3.01 8.89
C SER A 70 -11.60 -3.48 7.84
N ARG A 71 -10.84 -4.54 8.18
CA ARG A 71 -9.91 -5.19 7.24
C ARG A 71 -10.60 -5.61 5.94
N ALA A 72 -11.84 -6.10 6.02
CA ALA A 72 -12.59 -6.53 4.84
C ALA A 72 -12.88 -5.37 3.87
N GLU A 73 -13.21 -4.18 4.39
CA GLU A 73 -13.43 -3.00 3.55
C GLU A 73 -12.12 -2.49 2.94
N ILE A 74 -11.04 -2.44 3.73
CA ILE A 74 -9.69 -2.08 3.24
C ILE A 74 -9.31 -2.99 2.08
N GLU A 75 -9.47 -4.30 2.25
CA GLU A 75 -9.09 -5.29 1.25
C GLU A 75 -9.96 -5.17 -0.01
N THR A 76 -11.27 -4.96 0.14
CA THR A 76 -12.17 -4.76 -0.99
C THR A 76 -11.75 -3.55 -1.83
N ARG A 77 -11.43 -2.42 -1.18
CA ARG A 77 -11.01 -1.19 -1.86
C ARG A 77 -9.62 -1.35 -2.48
N TRP A 78 -8.73 -2.03 -1.78
CA TRP A 78 -7.40 -2.34 -2.29
C TRP A 78 -7.44 -3.19 -3.55
N GLN A 79 -8.23 -4.28 -3.57
CA GLN A 79 -8.38 -5.12 -4.75
C GLN A 79 -9.01 -4.35 -5.92
N ALA A 80 -9.94 -3.44 -5.65
CA ALA A 80 -10.49 -2.54 -6.68
C ALA A 80 -9.40 -1.63 -7.28
N LEU A 81 -8.48 -1.11 -6.47
CA LEU A 81 -7.33 -0.34 -6.95
C LEU A 81 -6.38 -1.19 -7.80
N LEU A 82 -6.06 -2.40 -7.35
CA LEU A 82 -5.20 -3.32 -8.09
C LEU A 82 -5.80 -3.72 -9.44
N HIS A 83 -7.12 -3.89 -9.49
CA HIS A 83 -7.82 -4.18 -10.73
C HIS A 83 -7.77 -3.00 -11.71
N ALA A 84 -8.05 -1.78 -11.23
CA ALA A 84 -8.02 -0.57 -12.04
C ALA A 84 -6.63 -0.24 -12.60
N ARG A 85 -5.55 -0.70 -11.93
CA ARG A 85 -4.18 -0.57 -12.44
C ARG A 85 -3.91 -1.43 -13.68
N ARG A 86 -4.55 -2.60 -13.78
CA ARG A 86 -4.29 -3.59 -14.83
C ARG A 86 -5.04 -3.31 -16.13
N THR A 87 -6.05 -2.45 -16.08
CA THR A 87 -6.88 -1.99 -17.22
C THR A 87 -6.38 -0.68 -17.79
#